data_AF-A0A838AYM4-F1
#
_entry.id   AF-A0A838AYM4-F1
#
_cell.length_a   1.000
_cell.length_b   1.000
_cell.length_c   1.000
_cell.angle_alpha   90.00
_cell.angle_beta   90.00
_cell.angle_gamma   90.00
#
_symmetry.space_group_name_H-M   'P 1'
#
loop_
_entity.id
_entity.type
_entity.pdbx_description
1 polymer ?
#
loop_
_entity_poly.entity_id
_entity_poly.type
_entity_poly.pdbx_seq_one_letter_code
_entity_poly.pdbx_strand_id
1 'polypeptide(L)' 'MLHELRHRFARWLAYRQTLASLRRLPDSILADAGLSRDEIRERARDASLRR' A
#
# COMPACT_ATOMS: atom_id res chain seq x y z
N MET A 1 8.20 21.61 10.51
CA MET A 1 7.30 20.76 11.32
C MET A 1 5.96 20.44 10.63
N LEU A 2 5.10 21.43 10.31
CA LEU A 2 3.80 21.15 9.64
C LEU A 2 3.95 20.53 8.23
N HIS A 3 4.96 20.95 7.46
CA HIS A 3 5.25 20.39 6.13
C HIS A 3 5.65 18.91 6.17
N GLU A 4 6.45 18.50 7.14
CA GLU A 4 6.84 17.09 7.31
C GLU A 4 5.66 16.22 7.72
N LEU A 5 4.80 16.74 8.61
CA LEU A 5 3.58 16.05 9.01
C LEU A 5 2.63 15.88 7.82
N ARG A 6 2.41 16.95 7.04
CA ARG A 6 1.61 16.92 5.80
C ARG A 6 2.20 15.94 4.79
N HIS A 7 3.52 15.90 4.64
CA HIS A 7 4.19 14.98 3.73
C HIS A 7 4.04 13.52 4.18
N ARG A 8 4.17 13.24 5.49
CA ARG A 8 3.93 11.90 6.05
C ARG A 8 2.47 11.47 5.86
N PHE A 9 1.51 12.36 6.10
CA PHE A 9 0.09 12.10 5.82
C PHE A 9 -0.19 11.88 4.34
N ALA A 10 0.41 12.67 3.44
CA ALA A 10 0.27 12.50 2.00
C ALA A 10 0.84 11.17 1.52
N ARG A 11 2.03 10.78 2.01
CA ARG A 11 2.61 9.45 1.75
C ARG A 11 1.71 8.32 2.25
N TRP A 12 1.14 8.47 3.44
CA TRP A 12 0.22 7.48 4.00
C TRP A 12 -1.10 7.37 3.21
N LEU A 13 -1.63 8.51 2.75
CA LEU A 13 -2.83 8.54 1.90
C LEU A 13 -2.57 7.86 0.55
N ALA A 14 -1.47 8.23 -0.12
CA ALA A 14 -1.07 7.63 -1.39
C ALA A 14 -0.88 6.11 -1.24
N TYR A 15 -0.20 5.68 -0.17
CA TYR A 15 -0.03 4.26 0.14
C TYR A 15 -1.36 3.51 0.24
N ARG A 16 -2.32 4.05 1.01
CA ARG A 16 -3.65 3.42 1.17
C ARG A 16 -4.45 3.42 -0.12
N GLN A 17 -4.37 4.47 -0.93
CA GLN A 17 -5.03 4.52 -2.24
C GLN A 17 -4.46 3.46 -3.18
N THR A 18 -3.13 3.34 -3.25
CA THR A 18 -2.45 2.31 -4.05
C THR A 18 -2.87 0.90 -3.62
N LEU A 19 -2.87 0.62 -2.31
CA LEU A 19 -3.34 -0.67 -1.79
C LEU A 19 -4.81 -0.96 -2.14
N ALA A 20 -5.68 0.05 -2.05
CA ALA A 20 -7.09 -0.11 -2.40
C ALA A 20 -7.27 -0.44 -3.89
N SER A 21 -6.50 0.22 -4.77
CA SER A 21 -6.48 -0.06 -6.20
C SER A 21 -5.95 -1.47 -6.50
N LEU A 22 -4.81 -1.85 -5.92
CA LEU A 22 -4.23 -3.19 -6.08
C LEU A 22 -5.18 -4.30 -5.62
N ARG A 23 -5.93 -4.07 -4.53
CA ARG A 23 -6.89 -5.05 -4.01
C ARG A 23 -8.10 -5.27 -4.91
N ARG A 24 -8.40 -4.33 -5.81
CA ARG A 24 -9.47 -4.46 -6.81
C ARG A 24 -9.03 -5.19 -8.08
N LEU A 25 -7.72 -5.36 -8.28
CA LEU A 25 -7.21 -6.04 -9.45
C LEU A 25 -7.37 -7.58 -9.31
N PRO A 26 -7.60 -8.29 -10.43
CA PRO A 26 -7.56 -9.74 -10.47
C PRO A 26 -6.16 -10.28 -10.14
N ASP A 27 -6.09 -11.49 -9.59
CA ASP A 27 -4.80 -12.13 -9.27
C ASP A 27 -3.93 -12.36 -10.51
N SER A 28 -4.52 -12.56 -11.70
CA SER A 28 -3.77 -12.68 -12.95
C SER A 28 -2.99 -11.41 -13.28
N ILE A 29 -3.61 -10.23 -13.12
CA ILE A 29 -2.97 -8.93 -13.36
C ILE A 29 -1.88 -8.65 -12.31
N LEU A 30 -2.12 -9.05 -11.06
CA LEU A 30 -1.11 -8.93 -10.02
C LEU A 30 0.09 -9.84 -10.32
N ALA A 31 -0.16 -11.08 -10.74
CA ALA A 31 0.87 -12.05 -11.11
C ALA A 31 1.69 -11.60 -12.32
N ASP A 32 1.07 -11.01 -13.34
CA ASP A 32 1.76 -10.42 -14.50
C ASP A 32 2.71 -9.28 -14.09
N ALA A 33 2.36 -8.54 -13.04
CA ALA A 33 3.21 -7.50 -12.44
C ALA A 33 4.26 -8.06 -11.45
N GLY A 34 4.34 -9.39 -11.28
CA GLY A 34 5.23 -10.05 -10.33
C GLY A 34 4.81 -9.86 -8.87
N LEU A 35 3.54 -9.54 -8.60
CA LEU A 35 3.01 -9.27 -7.27
C LEU A 35 2.09 -10.41 -6.83
N SER A 36 2.25 -10.86 -5.57
CA SER A 36 1.28 -11.74 -4.91
C SER A 36 0.37 -10.96 -3.98
N ARG A 37 -0.92 -11.33 -3.96
CA ARG A 37 -1.92 -10.71 -3.08
C ARG A 37 -1.60 -10.93 -1.60
N ASP A 38 -0.95 -12.04 -1.26
CA ASP A 38 -0.53 -12.33 0.11
C ASP A 38 0.65 -11.45 0.54
N GLU A 39 1.60 -11.23 -0.36
CA GLU A 39 2.73 -10.32 -0.14
C GLU A 39 2.26 -8.88 0.08
N ILE A 40 1.28 -8.42 -0.72
CA ILE A 40 0.64 -7.11 -0.55
C ILE A 40 -0.03 -7.00 0.83
N ARG A 41 -0.72 -8.05 1.28
CA ARG A 41 -1.37 -8.07 2.60
C ARG A 41 -0.35 -8.08 3.74
N GLU A 42 0.71 -8.87 3.61
CA GLU A 42 1.77 -8.95 4.60
C GLU A 42 2.50 -7.61 4.76
N ARG A 43 2.89 -6.98 3.65
CA ARG A 43 3.48 -5.63 3.63
C ARG A 43 2.55 -4.58 4.24
N ALA A 44 1.25 -4.67 3.98
CA ALA A 44 0.25 -3.78 4.57
C ALA A 44 0.12 -3.94 6.09
N ARG A 45 0.17 -5.18 6.59
CA ARG A 45 0.18 -5.45 8.04
C ARG A 45 1.46 -4.95 8.70
N ASP A 46 2.62 -5.24 8.13
CA ASP A 46 3.91 -4.79 8.67
C ASP A 46 3.97 -3.24 8.73
N ALA A 47 3.53 -2.56 7.67
CA ALA A 47 3.45 -1.11 7.64
C ALA A 47 2.48 -0.52 8.67
N SER A 48 1.41 -1.24 9.05
CA SER A 48 0.50 -0.78 10.10
C SER A 48 1.04 -1.00 11.51
N LEU A 49 1.92 -2.00 11.68
CA LEU A 49 2.53 -2.34 12.98
C LEU A 49 3.72 -1.44 13.31
N ARG A 50 4.47 -0.96 12.31
CA ARG A 50 5.65 -0.09 12.49
C ARG A 50 5.31 1.39 12.74
N ARG A 51 4.19 1.68 13.43
CA ARG A 51 3.66 3.05 13.62
C ARG A 51 4.66 3.99 14.30
#